data_AF-A0A2A9PIV2-F1
#
_entry.id   AF-A0A2A9PIV2-F1
#
_cell.length_a   1.000
_cell.length_b   1.000
_cell.length_c   1.000
_cell.angle_alpha   90.00
_cell.angle_beta   90.00
_cell.angle_gamma   90.00
#
_symmetry.space_group_name_H-M   'P 1'
#
loop_
_entity.id
_entity.type
_entity.pdbx_description
1 polymer ?
#
loop_
_entity_poly.entity_id
_entity_poly.type
_entity_poly.pdbx_seq_one_letter_code
_entity_poly.pdbx_strand_id
1 'polypeptide(L)'
;MHTVSLILSTLWMLSWHGIGLAADTGCGATPSFQWPLISKPARAPMFVFRGDGRKPAAIRAEGGWLPWAVAKRTSKAFGLFNHEKDIKFAKGQRDTVYVSTTTSFDVAARYARMNAKGRKDTYVYYIRASPNMIDMNRSLGNETQFWWQREFSAMGGIRWSQVVGWVHANSSFFNGCDYAVPDCGSEDLNNNFFYQSLNKKCSRALYTPNPDYCEARWAPFTAGGWEPQLAGFAEYKDDFIRKNKPLWYRQVEPWKSAQKKSTETHAYEFMDKTKRATGWRGEFPLFRKEDAEAACPTSARRTGY
;
A
#
# COMPACT_ATOMS: atom_id res chain seq x y z
N MET A 1 46.17 -46.91 -37.27
CA MET A 1 46.32 -45.85 -36.24
C MET A 1 45.49 -44.67 -36.69
N HIS A 2 44.23 -44.59 -36.27
CA HIS A 2 43.33 -43.50 -36.63
C HIS A 2 43.18 -42.54 -35.44
N THR A 3 43.59 -41.31 -35.67
CA THR A 3 43.51 -40.17 -34.76
C THR A 3 42.08 -39.64 -34.71
N VAL A 4 41.57 -39.50 -33.49
CA VAL A 4 40.29 -38.87 -33.15
C VAL A 4 40.46 -37.35 -33.25
N SER A 5 39.61 -36.68 -34.01
CA SER A 5 39.49 -35.21 -34.01
C SER A 5 38.14 -34.84 -33.44
N LEU A 6 38.14 -34.30 -32.21
CA LEU A 6 36.95 -33.84 -31.49
C LEU A 6 36.75 -32.35 -31.80
N ILE A 7 35.71 -32.04 -32.57
CA ILE A 7 35.26 -30.67 -32.83
C ILE A 7 34.47 -30.20 -31.61
N LEU A 8 35.03 -29.26 -30.85
CA LEU A 8 34.30 -28.48 -29.86
C LEU A 8 33.49 -27.39 -30.58
N SER A 9 32.19 -27.57 -30.70
CA SER A 9 31.26 -26.51 -31.13
C SER A 9 30.67 -25.81 -29.90
N THR A 10 31.23 -24.65 -29.56
CA THR A 10 30.69 -23.70 -28.59
C THR A 10 29.49 -22.96 -29.19
N LEU A 11 28.27 -23.48 -28.99
CA LEU A 11 27.07 -22.71 -29.30
C LEU A 11 26.62 -21.91 -28.08
N TRP A 12 26.72 -20.59 -28.22
CA TRP A 12 26.27 -19.58 -27.29
C TRP A 12 24.78 -19.78 -26.93
N MET A 13 24.49 -20.13 -25.69
CA MET A 13 23.16 -19.88 -25.14
C MET A 13 23.05 -18.39 -24.85
N LEU A 14 22.39 -17.67 -25.76
CA LEU A 14 21.82 -16.35 -25.48
C LEU A 14 20.77 -16.54 -24.39
N SER A 15 21.19 -16.39 -23.13
CA SER A 15 20.28 -16.23 -22.01
C SER A 15 19.50 -14.94 -22.22
N TRP A 16 18.26 -15.06 -22.71
CA TRP A 16 17.25 -14.03 -22.54
C TRP A 16 17.09 -13.78 -21.05
N HIS A 17 17.79 -12.75 -20.57
CA HIS A 17 17.46 -12.12 -19.31
C HIS A 17 16.08 -11.51 -19.52
N GLY A 18 15.05 -12.21 -19.05
CA GLY A 18 13.71 -11.68 -18.96
C GLY A 18 13.80 -10.30 -18.32
N ILE A 19 13.24 -9.31 -19.01
CA ILE A 19 13.14 -7.93 -18.57
C ILE A 19 12.36 -7.97 -17.25
N GLY A 20 13.09 -8.04 -16.14
CA GLY A 20 12.55 -7.76 -14.83
C GLY A 20 12.08 -6.32 -14.88
N LEU A 21 10.76 -6.11 -14.78
CA LEU A 21 10.17 -4.79 -14.61
C LEU A 21 10.99 -4.05 -13.54
N ALA A 22 11.69 -3.00 -13.97
CA ALA A 22 12.57 -2.22 -13.12
C ALA A 22 11.83 -1.79 -11.85
N ALA A 23 12.54 -1.71 -10.73
CA ALA A 23 12.03 -1.02 -9.56
C ALA A 23 11.60 0.38 -10.00
N ASP A 24 10.40 0.79 -9.62
CA ASP A 24 9.91 2.15 -9.82
C ASP A 24 10.95 3.12 -9.23
N THR A 25 11.71 3.83 -10.07
CA THR A 25 12.75 4.75 -9.61
C THR A 25 12.16 6.10 -9.18
N GLY A 26 10.82 6.21 -9.12
CA GLY A 26 10.10 7.44 -8.83
C GLY A 26 10.18 8.47 -9.95
N CYS A 27 9.27 9.45 -9.92
CA CYS A 27 9.43 10.67 -10.71
C CYS A 27 10.70 11.39 -10.24
N GLY A 28 11.62 11.72 -11.15
CA GLY A 28 12.87 12.39 -10.82
C GLY A 28 12.74 13.78 -10.17
N ALA A 29 11.52 14.30 -9.99
CA ALA A 29 11.26 15.52 -9.24
C ALA A 29 10.87 15.19 -7.80
N THR A 30 11.82 15.14 -6.88
CA THR A 30 11.51 15.39 -5.46
C THR A 30 10.96 16.82 -5.35
N PRO A 31 9.94 17.12 -4.53
CA PRO A 31 9.46 18.49 -4.39
C PRO A 31 10.64 19.38 -3.96
N SER A 32 10.83 20.51 -4.63
CA SER A 32 11.90 21.46 -4.30
C SER A 32 11.74 22.07 -2.90
N PHE A 33 10.53 22.00 -2.34
CA PHE A 33 10.28 22.31 -0.95
C PHE A 33 10.64 21.12 -0.05
N GLN A 34 11.79 21.24 0.61
CA GLN A 34 12.14 20.43 1.77
C GLN A 34 11.13 20.71 2.90
N TRP A 35 10.47 19.68 3.36
CA TRP A 35 9.47 19.74 4.41
C TRP A 35 9.74 18.60 5.40
N PRO A 36 9.37 18.80 6.66
CA PRO A 36 8.32 17.96 7.21
C PRO A 36 7.01 18.68 6.95
N LEU A 37 6.03 18.06 6.28
CA LEU A 37 4.72 18.65 6.00
C LEU A 37 3.92 18.71 7.32
N ILE A 38 4.38 19.53 8.28
CA ILE A 38 3.82 19.71 9.64
C ILE A 38 2.51 20.50 9.58
N SER A 39 2.17 21.08 8.42
CA SER A 39 0.87 21.69 8.22
C SER A 39 -0.23 20.67 8.47
N LYS A 40 -1.25 21.08 9.23
CA LYS A 40 -2.39 20.24 9.57
C LYS A 40 -2.95 19.65 8.27
N PRO A 41 -3.14 18.32 8.19
CA PRO A 41 -3.73 17.72 7.01
C PRO A 41 -5.03 18.38 6.62
N ALA A 42 -5.25 18.52 5.32
CA ALA A 42 -6.62 18.54 4.79
C ALA A 42 -7.38 17.32 5.35
N ARG A 43 -8.70 17.41 5.40
CA ARG A 43 -9.59 16.39 5.96
C ARG A 43 -9.09 14.97 5.64
N ALA A 44 -8.95 14.14 6.67
CA ALA A 44 -8.45 12.77 6.51
C ALA A 44 -9.24 12.02 5.41
N PRO A 45 -8.55 11.29 4.51
CA PRO A 45 -9.21 10.55 3.45
C PRO A 45 -10.28 9.61 4.01
N MET A 46 -11.48 9.67 3.45
CA MET A 46 -12.55 8.71 3.76
C MET A 46 -12.37 7.41 2.97
N PHE A 47 -11.66 7.49 1.84
CA PHE A 47 -11.45 6.37 0.94
C PHE A 47 -10.02 6.40 0.39
N VAL A 48 -9.53 5.20 0.07
CA VAL A 48 -8.24 4.96 -0.57
C VAL A 48 -8.42 3.92 -1.68
N PHE A 49 -7.41 3.79 -2.53
CA PHE A 49 -7.35 2.86 -3.63
C PHE A 49 -6.16 1.91 -3.48
N ARG A 50 -6.27 0.72 -4.06
CA ARG A 50 -5.17 -0.24 -4.15
C ARG A 50 -5.20 -0.99 -5.47
N GLY A 51 -4.10 -0.94 -6.21
CA GLY A 51 -3.87 -1.78 -7.38
C GLY A 51 -3.31 -3.15 -6.97
N ASP A 52 -3.95 -4.24 -7.38
CA ASP A 52 -3.50 -5.61 -7.07
C ASP A 52 -3.76 -6.56 -8.26
N GLY A 53 -2.88 -7.53 -8.46
CA GLY A 53 -3.05 -8.56 -9.49
C GLY A 53 -3.94 -9.73 -9.05
N ARG A 54 -4.30 -9.80 -7.77
CA ARG A 54 -5.21 -10.84 -7.25
C ARG A 54 -6.66 -10.47 -7.48
N LYS A 55 -7.45 -11.48 -7.86
CA LYS A 55 -8.90 -11.37 -8.05
C LYS A 55 -9.67 -11.17 -6.73
N PRO A 56 -10.85 -10.52 -6.77
CA PRO A 56 -11.68 -10.26 -5.59
C PRO A 56 -11.95 -11.50 -4.74
N ALA A 57 -12.28 -12.63 -5.38
CA ALA A 57 -12.55 -13.89 -4.68
C ALA A 57 -11.34 -14.40 -3.87
N ALA A 58 -10.11 -14.16 -4.34
CA ALA A 58 -8.90 -14.57 -3.62
C ALA A 58 -8.66 -13.67 -2.40
N ILE A 59 -8.84 -12.35 -2.55
CA ILE A 59 -8.74 -11.41 -1.43
C ILE A 59 -9.82 -11.68 -0.38
N ARG A 60 -11.06 -11.91 -0.82
CA ARG A 60 -12.18 -12.32 0.04
C ARG A 60 -11.86 -13.58 0.83
N ALA A 61 -11.30 -14.60 0.17
CA ALA A 61 -10.91 -15.85 0.82
C ALA A 61 -9.75 -15.71 1.81
N GLU A 62 -8.98 -14.61 1.74
CA GLU A 62 -7.94 -14.26 2.71
C GLU A 62 -8.48 -13.37 3.85
N GLY A 63 -9.77 -12.99 3.82
CA GLY A 63 -10.35 -12.02 4.75
C GLY A 63 -9.93 -10.58 4.48
N GLY A 64 -9.24 -10.31 3.36
CA GLY A 64 -8.69 -9.01 2.98
C GLY A 64 -7.22 -9.08 2.58
N TRP A 65 -6.47 -8.01 2.83
CA TRP A 65 -5.02 -7.96 2.64
C TRP A 65 -4.28 -8.12 3.96
N LEU A 66 -3.44 -9.15 4.02
CA LEU A 66 -2.40 -9.28 5.02
C LEU A 66 -1.08 -8.68 4.50
N PRO A 67 -0.22 -8.12 5.37
CA PRO A 67 1.15 -7.80 5.01
C PRO A 67 1.83 -9.04 4.43
N TRP A 68 2.44 -8.92 3.25
CA TRP A 68 3.18 -10.03 2.61
C TRP A 68 4.55 -10.20 3.27
N ALA A 69 4.52 -10.65 4.52
CA ALA A 69 5.65 -10.60 5.43
C ALA A 69 6.44 -11.93 5.48
N VAL A 70 7.71 -11.84 5.85
CA VAL A 70 8.50 -12.99 6.34
C VAL A 70 7.94 -13.49 7.67
N ALA A 71 8.15 -14.77 7.97
CA ALA A 71 7.58 -15.41 9.17
C ALA A 71 8.11 -14.79 10.47
N LYS A 72 9.43 -14.54 10.55
CA LYS A 72 10.06 -13.86 11.68
C LYS A 72 10.40 -12.43 11.29
N ARG A 73 9.66 -11.48 11.85
CA ARG A 73 9.85 -10.04 11.63
C ARG A 73 11.05 -9.53 12.42
N THR A 74 11.80 -8.59 11.84
CA THR A 74 12.82 -7.85 12.60
C THR A 74 12.23 -6.59 13.21
N SER A 75 12.99 -5.88 14.05
CA SER A 75 12.58 -4.57 14.57
C SER A 75 12.31 -3.54 13.47
N LYS A 76 12.90 -3.71 12.28
CA LYS A 76 12.66 -2.84 11.13
C LYS A 76 11.26 -3.02 10.54
N ALA A 77 10.61 -4.16 10.74
CA ALA A 77 9.30 -4.44 10.16
C ALA A 77 8.22 -3.42 10.51
N PHE A 78 8.39 -2.77 11.67
CA PHE A 78 7.46 -1.80 12.23
C PHE A 78 7.66 -0.38 11.70
N GLY A 79 8.78 -0.10 11.01
CA GLY A 79 9.09 1.21 10.47
C GLY A 79 8.55 1.45 9.06
N LEU A 80 7.89 2.59 8.84
CA LEU A 80 7.45 3.04 7.53
C LEU A 80 8.62 3.18 6.54
N PHE A 81 9.80 3.61 7.01
CA PHE A 81 10.98 3.75 6.16
C PHE A 81 11.49 2.40 5.63
N ASN A 82 11.38 1.34 6.42
CA ASN A 82 11.69 -0.01 5.94
C ASN A 82 10.65 -0.51 4.93
N HIS A 83 9.37 -0.22 5.18
CA HIS A 83 8.28 -0.56 4.27
C HIS A 83 8.44 0.13 2.90
N GLU A 84 8.77 1.42 2.87
CA GLU A 84 9.02 2.18 1.63
C GLU A 84 10.22 1.63 0.84
N LYS A 85 11.29 1.21 1.53
CA LYS A 85 12.47 0.61 0.88
C LYS A 85 12.17 -0.66 0.09
N ASP A 86 11.01 -1.29 0.30
CA ASP A 86 10.55 -2.49 -0.43
C ASP A 86 11.62 -3.59 -0.52
N ILE A 87 12.33 -3.86 0.59
CA ILE A 87 13.36 -4.91 0.61
C ILE A 87 12.67 -6.27 0.53
N LYS A 88 12.89 -6.97 -0.58
CA LYS A 88 12.33 -8.29 -0.87
C LYS A 88 13.30 -9.39 -0.46
N PHE A 89 12.77 -10.35 0.29
CA PHE A 89 13.40 -11.61 0.67
C PHE A 89 12.96 -12.74 -0.27
N ALA A 90 13.32 -13.98 0.08
CA ALA A 90 12.89 -15.17 -0.65
C ALA A 90 11.38 -15.16 -0.93
N LYS A 91 10.99 -15.63 -2.13
CA LYS A 91 9.59 -15.66 -2.61
C LYS A 91 8.90 -14.27 -2.68
N GLY A 92 9.68 -13.19 -2.63
CA GLY A 92 9.19 -11.81 -2.71
C GLY A 92 8.52 -11.32 -1.42
N GLN A 93 8.68 -12.04 -0.30
CA GLN A 93 8.23 -11.60 1.02
C GLN A 93 9.02 -10.37 1.48
N ARG A 94 8.43 -9.56 2.36
CA ARG A 94 9.02 -8.33 2.90
C ARG A 94 9.16 -8.44 4.40
N ASP A 95 10.03 -7.65 5.01
CA ASP A 95 10.01 -7.46 6.46
C ASP A 95 9.14 -6.25 6.76
N THR A 96 7.82 -6.42 6.85
CA THR A 96 6.89 -5.29 7.06
C THR A 96 5.62 -5.74 7.77
N VAL A 97 5.00 -4.83 8.51
CA VAL A 97 3.63 -4.98 9.05
C VAL A 97 2.59 -4.20 8.25
N TYR A 98 2.96 -3.58 7.13
CA TYR A 98 2.08 -2.67 6.39
C TYR A 98 1.56 -3.23 5.07
N VAL A 99 0.41 -2.73 4.62
CA VAL A 99 -0.14 -2.90 3.28
C VAL A 99 -0.33 -1.53 2.63
N SER A 100 0.29 -1.29 1.48
CA SER A 100 0.20 -0.01 0.77
C SER A 100 -1.19 0.24 0.19
N THR A 101 -1.68 1.47 0.32
CA THR A 101 -2.82 2.04 -0.41
C THR A 101 -2.45 3.46 -0.86
N THR A 102 -3.26 4.08 -1.70
CA THR A 102 -3.04 5.45 -2.19
C THR A 102 -4.35 6.23 -2.19
N THR A 103 -4.28 7.56 -2.06
CA THR A 103 -5.47 8.41 -2.27
C THR A 103 -5.81 8.64 -3.75
N SER A 104 -4.98 8.15 -4.68
CA SER A 104 -5.14 8.37 -6.13
C SER A 104 -5.52 7.08 -6.85
N PHE A 105 -6.62 7.13 -7.59
CA PHE A 105 -7.04 6.07 -8.51
C PHE A 105 -5.97 5.81 -9.57
N ASP A 106 -5.35 6.86 -10.10
CA ASP A 106 -4.34 6.79 -11.17
C ASP A 106 -3.10 6.05 -10.70
N VAL A 107 -2.61 6.38 -9.50
CA VAL A 107 -1.50 5.66 -8.85
C VAL A 107 -1.89 4.19 -8.66
N ALA A 108 -3.10 3.90 -8.19
CA ALA A 108 -3.56 2.52 -8.03
C ALA A 108 -3.66 1.77 -9.37
N ALA A 109 -4.13 2.41 -10.44
CA ALA A 109 -4.19 1.84 -11.79
C ALA A 109 -2.78 1.55 -12.34
N ARG A 110 -1.80 2.43 -12.10
CA ARG A 110 -0.39 2.20 -12.43
C ARG A 110 0.13 0.95 -11.71
N TYR A 111 -0.07 0.86 -10.39
CA TYR A 111 0.37 -0.31 -9.63
C TYR A 111 -0.40 -1.58 -9.96
N ALA A 112 -1.66 -1.51 -10.39
CA ALA A 112 -2.39 -2.68 -10.87
C ALA A 112 -1.65 -3.28 -12.09
N ARG A 113 -1.28 -2.45 -13.07
CA ARG A 113 -0.49 -2.86 -14.25
C ARG A 113 0.90 -3.39 -13.87
N MET A 114 1.62 -2.73 -12.97
CA MET A 114 2.96 -3.17 -12.53
C MET A 114 2.90 -4.50 -11.75
N ASN A 115 1.91 -4.65 -10.88
CA ASN A 115 1.72 -5.85 -10.06
C ASN A 115 1.12 -7.04 -10.83
N ALA A 116 0.74 -6.83 -12.10
CA ALA A 116 0.24 -7.88 -12.97
C ALA A 116 1.18 -9.09 -13.00
N LYS A 117 2.51 -8.87 -13.04
CA LYS A 117 3.53 -9.93 -13.16
C LYS A 117 3.19 -10.92 -14.31
N GLY A 118 2.78 -10.38 -15.47
CA GLY A 118 2.35 -11.17 -16.62
C GLY A 118 0.89 -11.68 -16.57
N ARG A 119 0.14 -11.41 -15.50
CA ARG A 119 -1.30 -11.68 -15.45
C ARG A 119 -2.04 -10.74 -16.39
N LYS A 120 -3.06 -11.27 -17.07
CA LYS A 120 -4.00 -10.47 -17.88
C LYS A 120 -4.98 -9.68 -17.02
N ASP A 121 -5.24 -10.17 -15.82
CA ASP A 121 -6.22 -9.60 -14.90
C ASP A 121 -5.52 -8.81 -13.80
N THR A 122 -5.89 -7.53 -13.69
CA THR A 122 -5.49 -6.66 -12.58
C THR A 122 -6.70 -5.88 -12.10
N TYR A 123 -6.66 -5.43 -10.85
CA TYR A 123 -7.80 -4.81 -10.21
C TYR A 123 -7.40 -3.54 -9.48
N VAL A 124 -8.26 -2.53 -9.54
CA VAL A 124 -8.18 -1.37 -8.66
C VAL A 124 -9.33 -1.47 -7.66
N TYR A 125 -8.98 -1.63 -6.40
CA TYR A 125 -9.94 -1.72 -5.30
C TYR A 125 -10.19 -0.35 -4.70
N TYR A 126 -11.46 -0.03 -4.47
CA TYR A 126 -11.92 1.17 -3.76
C TYR A 126 -12.27 0.77 -2.32
N ILE A 127 -11.59 1.37 -1.36
CA ILE A 127 -11.53 0.87 0.02
C ILE A 127 -11.93 2.00 0.97
N ARG A 128 -12.83 1.70 1.91
CA ARG A 128 -13.17 2.58 3.01
C ARG A 128 -11.99 2.66 3.98
N ALA A 129 -11.49 3.87 4.17
CA ALA A 129 -10.31 4.09 4.99
C ALA A 129 -10.60 3.85 6.48
N SER A 130 -9.56 3.48 7.22
CA SER A 130 -9.61 3.22 8.66
C SER A 130 -8.42 3.83 9.39
N PRO A 131 -8.49 4.03 10.71
CA PRO A 131 -7.48 4.78 11.46
C PRO A 131 -6.08 4.13 11.48
N ASN A 132 -5.95 2.85 11.14
CA ASN A 132 -4.65 2.17 10.98
C ASN A 132 -3.93 2.49 9.65
N MET A 133 -4.54 3.30 8.78
CA MET A 133 -3.93 3.76 7.53
C MET A 133 -3.20 5.07 7.77
N ILE A 134 -1.86 5.06 7.66
CA ILE A 134 -0.99 6.16 8.07
C ILE A 134 -0.48 6.93 6.86
N ASP A 135 -0.51 8.26 6.91
CA ASP A 135 0.06 9.15 5.89
C ASP A 135 1.59 8.97 5.83
N MET A 136 2.09 8.26 4.82
CA MET A 136 3.50 7.89 4.71
C MET A 136 4.38 9.12 4.47
N ASN A 137 3.98 9.99 3.54
CA ASN A 137 4.75 11.17 3.15
C ASN A 137 5.03 12.07 4.34
N ARG A 138 4.00 12.38 5.14
CA ARG A 138 4.16 13.22 6.32
C ARG A 138 4.98 12.54 7.41
N SER A 139 4.80 11.24 7.60
CA SER A 139 5.50 10.48 8.63
C SER A 139 7.00 10.35 8.35
N LEU A 140 7.38 10.23 7.08
CA LEU A 140 8.78 10.13 6.63
C LEU A 140 9.43 11.49 6.35
N GLY A 141 8.64 12.55 6.12
CA GLY A 141 9.17 13.87 5.79
C GLY A 141 10.11 13.80 4.59
N ASN A 142 11.29 14.44 4.69
CA ASN A 142 12.30 14.45 3.63
C ASN A 142 12.94 13.09 3.30
N GLU A 143 12.63 12.02 4.05
CA GLU A 143 13.17 10.70 3.78
C GLU A 143 12.33 9.89 2.79
N THR A 144 11.10 10.32 2.49
CA THR A 144 10.28 9.65 1.46
C THR A 144 10.85 9.88 0.07
N GLN A 145 10.98 8.80 -0.70
CA GLN A 145 11.39 8.85 -2.10
C GLN A 145 10.19 8.89 -3.05
N PHE A 146 9.02 8.48 -2.57
CA PHE A 146 7.85 8.24 -3.39
C PHE A 146 6.65 9.11 -3.00
N TRP A 147 6.91 10.39 -2.73
CA TRP A 147 5.89 11.37 -2.35
C TRP A 147 4.66 11.39 -3.29
N TRP A 148 4.86 11.18 -4.59
CA TRP A 148 3.80 11.17 -5.59
C TRP A 148 2.84 9.97 -5.45
N GLN A 149 3.26 8.87 -4.80
CA GLN A 149 2.38 7.72 -4.55
C GLN A 149 1.24 8.09 -3.60
N ARG A 150 1.43 9.12 -2.77
CA ARG A 150 0.46 9.58 -1.76
C ARG A 150 -0.02 8.40 -0.91
N GLU A 151 0.94 7.60 -0.46
CA GLU A 151 0.67 6.34 0.21
C GLU A 151 0.02 6.58 1.57
N PHE A 152 -1.04 5.81 1.82
CA PHE A 152 -1.55 5.56 3.16
C PHE A 152 -1.28 4.09 3.50
N SER A 153 -0.32 3.84 4.39
CA SER A 153 0.12 2.49 4.75
C SER A 153 -0.79 1.91 5.83
N ALA A 154 -1.53 0.84 5.50
CA ALA A 154 -2.41 0.16 6.45
C ALA A 154 -1.61 -0.78 7.36
N MET A 155 -1.41 -0.41 8.62
CA MET A 155 -0.71 -1.24 9.59
C MET A 155 -1.55 -2.46 9.97
N GLY A 156 -0.94 -3.64 9.92
CA GLY A 156 -1.54 -4.93 10.26
C GLY A 156 -2.42 -5.55 9.17
N GLY A 157 -2.84 -4.79 8.16
CA GLY A 157 -3.67 -5.27 7.06
C GLY A 157 -4.94 -4.47 6.83
N ILE A 158 -5.74 -4.92 5.85
CA ILE A 158 -7.00 -4.30 5.42
C ILE A 158 -8.04 -5.40 5.34
N ARG A 159 -9.17 -5.26 6.04
CA ARG A 159 -10.23 -6.28 6.05
C ARG A 159 -11.06 -6.25 4.76
N TRP A 160 -11.56 -7.41 4.33
CA TRP A 160 -12.41 -7.51 3.15
C TRP A 160 -13.67 -6.65 3.27
N SER A 161 -14.29 -6.59 4.45
CA SER A 161 -15.49 -5.76 4.65
C SER A 161 -15.23 -4.24 4.51
N GLN A 162 -13.98 -3.79 4.43
CA GLN A 162 -13.62 -2.40 4.09
C GLN A 162 -13.71 -2.11 2.59
N VAL A 163 -13.64 -3.14 1.74
CA VAL A 163 -13.67 -2.98 0.29
C VAL A 163 -15.08 -2.58 -0.11
N VAL A 164 -15.23 -1.39 -0.69
CA VAL A 164 -16.50 -0.88 -1.18
C VAL A 164 -16.84 -1.50 -2.53
N GLY A 165 -15.82 -1.72 -3.36
CA GLY A 165 -15.93 -2.37 -4.66
C GLY A 165 -14.62 -2.31 -5.42
N TRP A 166 -14.63 -2.68 -6.68
CA TRP A 166 -13.43 -2.74 -7.51
C TRP A 166 -13.73 -2.54 -8.99
N VAL A 167 -12.68 -2.25 -9.73
CA VAL A 167 -12.65 -2.21 -11.19
C VAL A 167 -11.72 -3.31 -11.69
N HIS A 168 -12.15 -4.05 -12.71
CA HIS A 168 -11.27 -4.96 -13.45
C HIS A 168 -10.44 -4.16 -14.45
N ALA A 169 -9.24 -3.75 -14.03
CA ALA A 169 -8.35 -2.86 -14.77
C ALA A 169 -7.49 -3.65 -15.79
N ASN A 170 -8.14 -4.22 -16.81
CA ASN A 170 -7.46 -4.88 -17.94
C ASN A 170 -7.42 -3.98 -19.18
N SER A 171 -6.82 -4.45 -20.28
CA SER A 171 -6.76 -3.68 -21.53
C SER A 171 -8.13 -3.27 -22.07
N SER A 172 -9.16 -4.10 -21.91
CA SER A 172 -10.52 -3.77 -22.32
C SER A 172 -11.11 -2.61 -21.50
N PHE A 173 -10.80 -2.54 -20.20
CA PHE A 173 -11.18 -1.40 -19.37
C PHE A 173 -10.49 -0.10 -19.82
N PHE A 174 -9.18 -0.13 -20.02
CA PHE A 174 -8.43 1.07 -20.42
C PHE A 174 -8.87 1.57 -21.80
N ASN A 175 -9.04 0.67 -22.77
CA ASN A 175 -9.49 1.03 -24.11
C ASN A 175 -10.97 1.45 -24.12
N GLY A 176 -11.84 0.72 -23.41
CA GLY A 176 -13.28 0.96 -23.42
C GLY A 176 -13.70 2.24 -22.70
N CYS A 177 -12.90 2.69 -21.73
CA CYS A 177 -13.10 3.98 -21.05
C CYS A 177 -12.32 5.15 -21.68
N ASP A 178 -11.57 4.91 -22.77
CA ASP A 178 -10.60 5.86 -23.32
C ASP A 178 -9.69 6.46 -22.22
N TYR A 179 -9.19 5.59 -21.34
CA TYR A 179 -8.46 5.99 -20.15
C TYR A 179 -6.99 5.58 -20.24
N ALA A 180 -6.14 6.58 -20.43
CA ALA A 180 -4.69 6.45 -20.28
C ALA A 180 -4.31 6.71 -18.82
N VAL A 181 -3.60 5.76 -18.20
CA VAL A 181 -3.00 5.99 -16.88
C VAL A 181 -1.97 7.10 -17.04
N PRO A 182 -2.13 8.26 -16.37
CA PRO A 182 -1.24 9.39 -16.56
C PRO A 182 0.18 9.06 -16.09
N ASP A 183 1.14 9.80 -16.60
CA ASP A 183 2.51 9.79 -16.11
C ASP A 183 2.59 10.35 -14.69
N CYS A 184 3.72 10.06 -14.06
CA CYS A 184 3.90 10.35 -12.66
C CYS A 184 4.05 11.87 -12.42
N GLY A 185 3.33 12.41 -11.43
CA GLY A 185 3.20 13.85 -11.20
C GLY A 185 2.06 14.53 -11.99
N SER A 186 1.41 13.82 -12.91
CA SER A 186 0.28 14.30 -13.72
C SER A 186 -1.06 13.66 -13.30
N GLU A 187 -1.12 13.04 -12.12
CA GLU A 187 -2.31 12.36 -11.64
C GLU A 187 -3.48 13.32 -11.34
N ASP A 188 -4.71 12.88 -11.62
CA ASP A 188 -5.94 13.52 -11.17
C ASP A 188 -6.13 13.30 -9.67
N LEU A 189 -5.58 14.21 -8.87
CA LEU A 189 -5.63 14.16 -7.41
C LEU A 189 -7.05 14.26 -6.84
N ASN A 190 -8.02 14.73 -7.64
CA ASN A 190 -9.42 14.79 -7.25
C ASN A 190 -10.18 13.51 -7.58
N ASN A 191 -9.55 12.57 -8.29
CA ASN A 191 -10.15 11.31 -8.75
C ASN A 191 -11.47 11.55 -9.53
N ASN A 192 -11.55 12.63 -10.32
CA ASN A 192 -12.70 12.97 -11.13
C ASN A 192 -13.05 11.85 -12.10
N PHE A 193 -12.05 11.24 -12.76
CA PHE A 193 -12.31 10.10 -13.63
C PHE A 193 -13.03 8.96 -12.88
N PHE A 194 -12.56 8.60 -11.67
CA PHE A 194 -13.23 7.58 -10.87
C PHE A 194 -14.65 8.02 -10.45
N TYR A 195 -14.82 9.20 -9.87
CA TYR A 195 -16.12 9.61 -9.30
C TYR A 195 -17.17 10.01 -10.33
N GLN A 196 -16.76 10.59 -11.46
CA GLN A 196 -17.65 11.11 -12.49
C GLN A 196 -17.86 10.11 -13.62
N SER A 197 -16.81 9.38 -13.99
CA SER A 197 -16.89 8.39 -15.07
C SER A 197 -17.17 7.01 -14.51
N LEU A 198 -16.35 6.43 -13.63
CA LEU A 198 -16.52 5.03 -13.24
C LEU A 198 -17.67 4.78 -12.26
N ASN A 199 -17.78 5.62 -11.23
CA ASN A 199 -18.82 5.47 -10.22
C ASN A 199 -20.21 5.96 -10.70
N LYS A 200 -20.29 6.68 -11.84
CA LYS A 200 -21.53 7.32 -12.31
C LYS A 200 -21.90 7.11 -13.78
N LYS A 201 -20.97 7.01 -14.74
CA LYS A 201 -21.26 7.14 -16.20
C LYS A 201 -20.73 6.00 -17.11
N CYS A 202 -19.51 5.50 -16.93
CA CYS A 202 -18.89 4.39 -17.70
C CYS A 202 -19.32 2.97 -17.26
N SER A 203 -20.59 2.89 -16.84
CA SER A 203 -21.37 1.67 -16.59
C SER A 203 -21.05 0.84 -15.33
N ARG A 204 -22.14 0.42 -14.67
CA ARG A 204 -22.21 -0.69 -13.72
C ARG A 204 -21.48 -1.98 -14.19
N ALA A 205 -21.14 -2.10 -15.47
CA ALA A 205 -20.45 -3.27 -15.99
C ALA A 205 -18.96 -3.31 -15.62
N LEU A 206 -18.33 -2.15 -15.38
CA LEU A 206 -16.88 -2.05 -15.14
C LEU A 206 -16.53 -1.86 -13.66
N TYR A 207 -17.42 -1.22 -12.89
CA TYR A 207 -17.31 -1.15 -11.44
C TYR A 207 -18.22 -2.19 -10.78
N THR A 208 -17.63 -3.08 -9.99
CA THR A 208 -18.37 -4.09 -9.22
C THR A 208 -18.44 -3.67 -7.75
N PRO A 209 -19.64 -3.39 -7.21
CA PRO A 209 -19.80 -3.15 -5.78
C PRO A 209 -19.55 -4.45 -4.99
N ASN A 210 -18.94 -4.34 -3.82
CA ASN A 210 -18.73 -5.47 -2.94
C ASN A 210 -20.00 -5.74 -2.11
N PRO A 211 -20.67 -6.89 -2.25
CA PRO A 211 -21.83 -7.22 -1.42
C PRO A 211 -21.48 -7.39 0.06
N ASP A 212 -20.21 -7.64 0.39
CA ASP A 212 -19.74 -7.79 1.78
C ASP A 212 -19.21 -6.47 2.39
N TYR A 213 -19.31 -5.34 1.68
CA TYR A 213 -18.92 -4.04 2.24
C TYR A 213 -19.78 -3.73 3.48
N CYS A 214 -19.15 -3.52 4.63
CA CYS A 214 -19.86 -3.24 5.85
C CYS A 214 -19.93 -1.75 6.18
N GLU A 215 -20.88 -1.06 5.56
CA GLU A 215 -21.07 0.38 5.77
C GLU A 215 -21.27 0.75 7.25
N ALA A 216 -22.15 0.02 7.96
CA ALA A 216 -22.45 0.29 9.37
C ALA A 216 -21.19 0.26 10.26
N ARG A 217 -20.22 -0.59 9.92
CA ARG A 217 -18.94 -0.70 10.65
C ARG A 217 -17.96 0.40 10.27
N TRP A 218 -17.82 0.70 8.98
CA TRP A 218 -16.69 1.51 8.49
C TRP A 218 -17.04 2.97 8.19
N ALA A 219 -18.32 3.31 8.01
CA ALA A 219 -18.77 4.67 7.75
C ALA A 219 -18.36 5.72 8.82
N PRO A 220 -18.24 5.38 10.11
CA PRO A 220 -17.77 6.34 11.11
C PRO A 220 -16.28 6.69 11.03
N PHE A 221 -15.49 5.95 10.25
CA PHE A 221 -14.04 6.07 10.25
C PHE A 221 -13.50 6.72 8.98
N THR A 222 -12.30 7.29 9.12
CA THR A 222 -11.43 7.81 8.06
C THR A 222 -10.03 7.21 8.24
N ALA A 223 -9.13 7.50 7.30
CA ALA A 223 -7.71 7.24 7.48
C ALA A 223 -7.17 7.89 8.76
N GLY A 224 -6.07 7.33 9.28
CA GLY A 224 -5.29 7.94 10.34
C GLY A 224 -4.55 9.20 9.87
N GLY A 225 -3.84 9.81 10.81
CA GLY A 225 -2.95 10.92 10.51
C GLY A 225 -1.57 10.44 10.04
N TRP A 226 -0.60 11.30 10.23
CA TRP A 226 0.82 10.98 10.15
C TRP A 226 1.31 10.56 11.54
N GLU A 227 2.25 9.62 11.58
CA GLU A 227 2.76 9.03 12.82
C GLU A 227 4.31 8.98 12.76
N PRO A 228 5.00 10.10 13.04
CA PRO A 228 6.47 10.24 13.00
C PRO A 228 7.23 9.20 13.81
N GLN A 229 6.63 8.77 14.91
CA GLN A 229 7.17 7.74 15.77
C GLN A 229 7.19 6.35 15.13
N LEU A 230 6.45 6.18 14.04
CA LEU A 230 6.44 4.97 13.21
C LEU A 230 7.38 5.09 11.99
N ALA A 231 8.13 6.19 11.85
CA ALA A 231 9.05 6.36 10.72
C ALA A 231 10.14 5.27 10.70
N GLY A 232 10.65 4.84 11.85
CA GLY A 232 11.65 3.77 11.95
C GLY A 232 13.07 4.19 11.57
N PHE A 233 13.43 5.47 11.71
CA PHE A 233 14.77 5.94 11.36
C PHE A 233 15.87 5.45 12.31
N ALA A 234 15.54 5.18 13.57
CA ALA A 234 16.49 4.70 14.57
C ALA A 234 17.13 3.36 14.16
N GLU A 235 16.32 2.45 13.61
CA GLU A 235 16.72 1.13 13.14
C GLU A 235 17.63 1.20 11.89
N TYR A 236 17.79 2.39 11.30
CA TYR A 236 18.67 2.67 10.17
C TYR A 236 19.80 3.65 10.50
N LYS A 237 20.10 3.92 11.78
CA LYS A 237 21.19 4.82 12.19
C LYS A 237 22.50 4.54 11.43
N ASP A 238 22.92 3.29 11.34
CA ASP A 238 24.18 2.92 10.70
C ASP A 238 24.15 3.15 9.17
N ASP A 239 22.99 3.01 8.54
CA ASP A 239 22.79 3.35 7.12
C ASP A 239 22.95 4.85 6.87
N PHE A 240 22.42 5.68 7.77
CA PHE A 240 22.59 7.14 7.68
C PHE A 240 24.07 7.52 7.83
N ILE A 241 24.76 6.96 8.83
CA ILE A 241 26.19 7.22 9.07
C ILE A 241 27.01 6.80 7.86
N ARG A 242 26.81 5.56 7.37
CA ARG A 242 27.53 5.02 6.20
C ARG A 242 27.34 5.87 4.94
N LYS A 243 26.17 6.48 4.77
CA LYS A 243 25.87 7.37 3.63
C LYS A 243 26.24 8.83 3.87
N ASN A 244 26.94 9.15 4.96
CA ASN A 244 27.25 10.52 5.38
C ASN A 244 26.00 11.43 5.46
N LYS A 245 24.85 10.86 5.86
CA LYS A 245 23.59 11.59 6.05
C LYS A 245 23.48 12.06 7.50
N PRO A 246 23.00 13.30 7.74
CA PRO A 246 22.78 13.78 9.10
C PRO A 246 21.66 12.97 9.79
N LEU A 247 21.84 12.68 11.09
CA LEU A 247 20.81 12.08 11.94
C LEU A 247 19.78 13.14 12.38
N TRP A 248 19.20 13.85 11.42
CA TRP A 248 18.32 15.01 11.64
C TRP A 248 17.12 14.67 12.54
N TYR A 249 16.61 13.42 12.45
CA TYR A 249 15.49 12.93 13.25
C TYR A 249 15.76 12.90 14.76
N ARG A 250 17.02 13.09 15.20
CA ARG A 250 17.40 13.26 16.61
C ARG A 250 17.33 14.71 17.08
N GLN A 251 17.16 15.65 16.16
CA GLN A 251 17.21 17.09 16.42
C GLN A 251 15.87 17.77 16.13
N VAL A 252 15.07 17.20 15.23
CA VAL A 252 13.81 17.79 14.75
C VAL A 252 12.60 17.11 15.40
N GLU A 253 11.71 17.92 15.97
CA GLU A 253 10.42 17.44 16.48
C GLU A 253 9.41 17.22 15.34
N PRO A 254 8.48 16.27 15.47
CA PRO A 254 8.27 15.37 16.62
C PRO A 254 9.15 14.08 16.61
N TRP A 255 9.97 13.86 15.57
CA TRP A 255 10.80 12.64 15.46
C TRP A 255 11.79 12.48 16.61
N LYS A 256 12.35 13.59 17.10
CA LYS A 256 13.26 13.60 18.25
C LYS A 256 12.60 13.01 19.48
N SER A 257 11.42 13.49 19.85
CA SER A 257 10.68 12.97 21.01
C SER A 257 10.25 11.51 20.83
N ALA A 258 9.98 11.09 19.60
CA ALA A 258 9.64 9.71 19.31
C ALA A 258 10.75 8.70 19.60
N GLN A 259 12.02 9.11 19.62
CA GLN A 259 13.17 8.20 19.84
C GLN A 259 13.23 7.59 21.26
N LYS A 260 12.34 7.99 22.17
CA LYS A 260 12.29 7.50 23.56
C LYS A 260 11.82 6.05 23.69
N LYS A 261 11.17 5.50 22.66
CA LYS A 261 10.72 4.10 22.60
C LYS A 261 11.11 3.49 21.25
N SER A 262 11.13 2.16 21.19
CA SER A 262 11.32 1.46 19.91
C SER A 262 10.13 1.70 18.98
N THR A 263 10.38 1.65 17.67
CA THR A 263 9.33 1.73 16.65
C THR A 263 8.29 0.62 16.81
N GLU A 264 8.74 -0.56 17.25
CA GLU A 264 7.84 -1.67 17.60
C GLU A 264 6.88 -1.29 18.73
N THR A 265 7.37 -0.73 19.83
CA THR A 265 6.51 -0.32 20.96
C THR A 265 5.46 0.70 20.50
N HIS A 266 5.88 1.68 19.70
CA HIS A 266 4.96 2.67 19.12
C HIS A 266 3.92 2.03 18.20
N ALA A 267 4.28 0.98 17.46
CA ALA A 267 3.35 0.26 16.58
C ALA A 267 2.25 -0.45 17.38
N TYR A 268 2.60 -1.13 18.48
CA TYR A 268 1.61 -1.74 19.37
C TYR A 268 0.70 -0.69 20.02
N GLU A 269 1.27 0.41 20.55
CA GLU A 269 0.50 1.51 21.14
C GLU A 269 -0.45 2.16 20.11
N PHE A 270 0.00 2.32 18.86
CA PHE A 270 -0.81 2.82 17.77
C PHE A 270 -1.97 1.86 17.42
N MET A 271 -1.71 0.56 17.33
CA MET A 271 -2.77 -0.41 17.05
C MET A 271 -3.79 -0.50 18.20
N ASP A 272 -3.34 -0.38 19.45
CA ASP A 272 -4.23 -0.27 20.61
C ASP A 272 -5.10 0.98 20.57
N LYS A 273 -4.54 2.12 20.16
CA LYS A 273 -5.29 3.38 19.94
C LYS A 273 -6.35 3.23 18.84
N THR A 274 -6.09 2.43 17.81
CA THR A 274 -7.00 2.23 16.66
C THR A 274 -7.94 1.03 16.81
N LYS A 275 -7.84 0.27 17.92
CA LYS A 275 -8.53 -1.02 18.12
C LYS A 275 -10.04 -0.99 17.94
N ARG A 276 -10.69 0.14 18.28
CA ARG A 276 -12.15 0.33 18.10
C ARG A 276 -12.57 0.15 16.64
N ALA A 277 -11.75 0.60 15.70
CA ALA A 277 -12.03 0.46 14.28
C ALA A 277 -11.54 -0.89 13.73
N THR A 278 -10.32 -1.26 14.10
CA THR A 278 -9.60 -2.37 13.44
C THR A 278 -10.00 -3.75 13.98
N GLY A 279 -10.47 -3.82 15.23
CA GLY A 279 -10.62 -5.06 15.98
C GLY A 279 -9.27 -5.66 16.38
N TRP A 280 -8.27 -4.80 16.65
CA TRP A 280 -6.94 -5.22 17.08
C TRP A 280 -6.98 -6.09 18.34
N ARG A 281 -6.20 -7.17 18.34
CA ARG A 281 -6.16 -8.21 19.39
C ARG A 281 -4.81 -8.32 20.11
N GLY A 282 -3.89 -7.39 19.87
CA GLY A 282 -2.57 -7.40 20.49
C GLY A 282 -1.48 -8.15 19.73
N GLU A 283 -1.71 -8.61 18.50
CA GLU A 283 -0.69 -9.31 17.68
C GLU A 283 -0.82 -9.03 16.18
N PHE A 284 0.32 -9.00 15.47
CA PHE A 284 0.36 -8.82 14.01
C PHE A 284 0.40 -10.15 13.25
N PRO A 285 -0.31 -10.29 12.12
CA PRO A 285 -1.14 -9.28 11.44
C PRO A 285 -2.49 -9.04 12.16
N LEU A 286 -3.20 -7.98 11.76
CA LEU A 286 -4.48 -7.54 12.36
C LEU A 286 -5.53 -8.66 12.44
N PHE A 287 -5.47 -9.60 11.50
CA PHE A 287 -6.31 -10.78 11.44
C PHE A 287 -5.53 -11.90 10.75
N ARG A 288 -5.95 -13.13 10.99
CA ARG A 288 -5.49 -14.35 10.34
C ARG A 288 -6.52 -14.75 9.28
N LYS A 289 -6.10 -15.55 8.31
CA LYS A 289 -6.99 -15.99 7.22
C LYS A 289 -8.17 -16.80 7.75
N GLU A 290 -7.97 -17.48 8.88
CA GLU A 290 -8.95 -18.35 9.53
C GLU A 290 -9.92 -17.55 10.43
N ASP A 291 -9.64 -16.28 10.69
CA ASP A 291 -10.50 -15.46 11.53
C ASP A 291 -11.78 -15.09 10.78
N ALA A 292 -12.92 -15.52 11.31
CA ALA A 292 -14.20 -15.00 10.86
C ALA A 292 -14.28 -13.50 11.16
N GLU A 293 -14.60 -12.71 10.14
CA GLU A 293 -14.93 -11.30 10.34
C GLU A 293 -16.33 -11.20 10.96
N ALA A 294 -16.51 -10.31 11.95
CA ALA A 294 -17.81 -10.06 12.54
C ALA A 294 -18.83 -9.68 11.46
N ALA A 295 -20.01 -10.31 11.51
CA ALA A 295 -21.09 -10.03 10.58
C ALA A 295 -21.40 -8.53 10.55
N CYS A 296 -21.67 -8.00 9.36
CA CYS A 296 -22.06 -6.61 9.27
C CYS A 296 -23.37 -6.40 10.02
N PRO A 297 -23.44 -5.46 10.97
CA PRO A 297 -24.72 -5.14 11.60
C PRO A 297 -25.70 -4.77 10.49
N THR A 298 -26.82 -5.50 10.40
CA THR A 298 -27.94 -5.06 9.58
C THR A 298 -28.30 -3.67 10.09
N SER A 299 -28.23 -2.66 9.22
CA SER A 299 -28.81 -1.36 9.55
C SER A 299 -30.24 -1.66 9.99
N ALA A 300 -30.58 -1.28 11.22
CA ALA A 300 -31.96 -1.37 11.67
C ALA A 300 -32.78 -0.67 10.58
N ARG A 301 -33.62 -1.42 9.87
CA ARG A 301 -34.58 -0.85 8.93
C ARG A 301 -35.25 0.26 9.72
N ARG A 302 -35.03 1.52 9.33
CA ARG A 302 -35.86 2.62 9.81
C ARG A 302 -37.29 2.23 9.42
N THR A 303 -38.00 1.71 10.40
CA THR A 303 -39.43 1.46 10.37
C THR A 303 -40.05 2.71 10.99
N GLY A 304 -40.91 3.39 10.23
CA GLY A 304 -41.61 4.63 10.63
C GLY A 304 -40.74 5.89 10.51
N TYR A 305 -41.20 7.00 9.94
CA TYR A 305 -42.57 7.52 9.83
C TYR A 305 -42.84 8.09 8.44
#